data_AF-A0A9D9LN84-F1
#
_entry.id   AF-A0A9D9LN84-F1
#
_cell.length_a   1.000
_cell.length_b   1.000
_cell.length_c   1.000
_cell.angle_alpha   90.00
_cell.angle_beta   90.00
_cell.angle_gamma   90.00
#
_symmetry.space_group_name_H-M   'P 1'
#
loop_
_entity.id
_entity.type
_entity.pdbx_description
1 polymer ?
#
loop_
_entity_poly.entity_id
_entity_poly.type
_entity_poly.pdbx_seq_one_letter_code
_entity_poly.pdbx_strand_id
1 'polypeptide(L)'
;MKIFKIFALAAMMFGMVACDNEQTPEPVIDLDTTSAYNGTVSVVVNGQTVSTPNSLIEIVPSEDGKSFSIVFKMIKFVPNMPALDITIPTVNYTIEEGVISFVAEGIIPICMGGEFPQYIVTQLKGTITATSIDLSLKFGEFETSFKGSLQTNA
;
A
#
# COMPACT_ATOMS: atom_id res chain seq x y z
N MET A 1 -60.72 -10.03 41.64
CA MET A 1 -59.30 -9.67 41.93
C MET A 1 -58.66 -10.85 42.65
N LYS A 2 -57.79 -11.63 41.98
CA LYS A 2 -56.31 -11.51 42.04
C LYS A 2 -55.85 -11.47 43.51
N ILE A 3 -55.20 -12.48 44.10
CA ILE A 3 -53.98 -13.16 43.63
C ILE A 3 -53.81 -14.50 44.38
N PHE A 4 -53.62 -15.57 43.60
CA PHE A 4 -53.07 -16.86 44.05
C PHE A 4 -51.56 -16.68 44.28
N LYS A 5 -51.07 -17.07 45.45
CA LYS A 5 -49.65 -17.38 45.67
C LYS A 5 -49.55 -18.90 45.73
N ILE A 6 -48.67 -19.51 44.95
CA ILE A 6 -47.86 -20.70 45.29
C ILE A 6 -46.93 -21.02 44.11
N PHE A 7 -45.64 -21.08 44.45
CA PHE A 7 -44.51 -21.86 43.92
C PHE A 7 -44.45 -22.27 42.43
N ALA A 8 -43.34 -21.91 41.79
CA ALA A 8 -42.60 -22.83 40.92
C ALA A 8 -41.10 -22.46 40.87
N LEU A 9 -40.29 -23.49 41.10
CA LEU A 9 -38.84 -23.62 40.98
C LEU A 9 -38.38 -23.55 39.52
N ALA A 10 -37.30 -22.82 39.22
CA ALA A 10 -36.49 -23.08 38.02
C ALA A 10 -35.06 -22.55 38.19
N ALA A 11 -34.10 -23.47 38.15
CA ALA A 11 -32.69 -23.19 37.97
C ALA A 11 -32.41 -22.88 36.49
N MET A 12 -31.56 -21.90 36.19
CA MET A 12 -30.91 -21.80 34.88
C MET A 12 -29.57 -21.07 35.02
N MET A 13 -28.51 -21.78 34.65
CA MET A 13 -27.18 -21.24 34.37
C MET A 13 -27.24 -20.39 33.10
N PHE A 14 -26.69 -19.18 33.11
CA PHE A 14 -26.12 -18.48 31.96
C PHE A 14 -25.08 -17.52 32.57
N GLY A 15 -23.78 -17.77 32.41
CA GLY A 15 -23.06 -17.47 31.18
C GLY A 15 -22.48 -16.06 31.33
N MET A 16 -21.19 -15.95 31.64
CA MET A 16 -20.48 -14.68 31.56
C MET A 16 -20.55 -14.23 30.10
N VAL A 17 -21.45 -13.32 29.76
CA VAL A 17 -21.33 -12.54 28.53
C VAL A 17 -20.33 -11.45 28.85
N ALA A 18 -19.05 -11.78 28.71
CA ALA A 18 -18.06 -10.78 28.37
C ALA A 18 -18.47 -10.27 26.98
N CYS A 19 -19.12 -9.10 26.93
CA CYS A 19 -19.29 -8.35 25.69
C CYS A 19 -17.91 -7.82 25.29
N ASP A 20 -17.06 -8.69 24.75
CA ASP A 20 -15.89 -8.28 23.99
C ASP A 20 -16.36 -8.04 22.56
N ASN A 21 -16.95 -6.87 22.34
CA ASN A 21 -17.03 -6.30 21.00
C ASN A 21 -16.23 -4.99 21.00
N GLU A 22 -14.96 -5.07 21.41
CA GLU A 22 -13.97 -4.13 20.90
C GLU A 22 -13.71 -4.50 19.44
N GLN A 23 -14.65 -4.10 18.57
CA GLN A 23 -14.39 -4.04 17.14
C GLN A 23 -13.32 -2.97 16.97
N THR A 24 -12.06 -3.41 17.04
CA THR A 24 -10.90 -2.60 16.71
C THR A 24 -11.18 -2.07 15.31
N PRO A 25 -11.26 -0.74 15.10
CA PRO A 25 -11.46 -0.21 13.76
C PRO A 25 -10.37 -0.80 12.88
N GLU A 26 -10.75 -1.52 11.83
CA GLU A 26 -9.77 -1.92 10.81
C GLU A 26 -9.04 -0.65 10.39
N PRO A 27 -7.70 -0.68 10.36
CA PRO A 27 -6.96 0.52 10.06
C PRO A 27 -7.29 0.91 8.62
N VAL A 28 -7.93 2.07 8.46
CA VAL A 28 -8.46 2.54 7.18
C VAL A 28 -7.30 3.12 6.37
N ILE A 29 -7.18 2.69 5.11
CA ILE A 29 -6.24 3.32 4.18
C ILE A 29 -6.88 4.62 3.68
N ASP A 30 -6.26 5.75 4.00
CA ASP A 30 -6.67 7.06 3.50
C ASP A 30 -6.14 7.24 2.07
N LEU A 31 -7.07 7.25 1.10
CA LEU A 31 -6.81 7.48 -0.31
C LEU A 31 -7.27 8.86 -0.78
N ASP A 32 -7.65 9.74 0.14
CA ASP A 32 -7.99 11.13 -0.17
C ASP A 32 -6.74 12.04 -0.10
N THR A 33 -5.64 11.54 0.48
CA THR A 33 -4.42 12.30 0.68
C THR A 33 -3.18 11.56 0.18
N THR A 34 -2.14 12.32 -0.17
CA THR A 34 -0.84 11.76 -0.54
C THR A 34 -0.23 11.04 0.65
N SER A 35 0.08 9.77 0.47
CA SER A 35 0.74 8.92 1.48
C SER A 35 2.21 8.70 1.12
N ALA A 36 3.10 8.89 2.10
CA ALA A 36 4.55 8.73 1.93
C ALA A 36 5.04 7.46 2.63
N TYR A 37 5.91 6.69 1.97
CA TYR A 37 6.47 5.44 2.51
C TYR A 37 7.99 5.47 2.44
N ASN A 38 8.64 5.17 3.58
CA ASN A 38 10.09 5.01 3.64
C ASN A 38 10.46 3.53 3.65
N GLY A 39 11.42 3.13 2.82
CA GLY A 39 11.75 1.73 2.65
C GLY A 39 13.02 1.47 1.88
N THR A 40 13.10 0.27 1.31
CA THR A 40 14.24 -0.17 0.50
C THR A 40 13.78 -0.42 -0.93
N VAL A 41 14.45 0.20 -1.89
CA VAL A 41 14.37 -0.18 -3.30
C VAL A 41 15.46 -1.21 -3.59
N SER A 42 15.10 -2.28 -4.28
CA SER A 42 16.03 -3.30 -4.77
C SER A 42 15.91 -3.42 -6.29
N VAL A 43 17.05 -3.49 -6.97
CA VAL A 43 17.13 -3.53 -8.43
C VAL A 43 18.06 -4.66 -8.85
N VAL A 44 17.65 -5.48 -9.81
CA VAL A 44 18.52 -6.50 -10.39
C VAL A 44 19.29 -5.91 -11.56
N VAL A 45 20.62 -5.89 -11.46
CA VAL A 45 21.53 -5.41 -12.49
C VAL A 45 22.62 -6.45 -12.72
N ASN A 46 22.77 -6.92 -13.96
CA ASN A 46 23.72 -7.99 -14.32
C ASN A 46 23.58 -9.25 -13.44
N GLY A 47 22.34 -9.61 -13.07
CA GLY A 47 22.05 -10.76 -12.21
C GLY A 47 22.37 -10.56 -10.72
N GLN A 48 22.78 -9.37 -10.31
CA GLN A 48 23.02 -9.02 -8.90
C GLN A 48 21.97 -8.05 -8.39
N THR A 49 21.50 -8.26 -7.17
CA THR A 49 20.58 -7.33 -6.50
C THR A 49 21.36 -6.20 -5.84
N VAL A 50 21.07 -4.98 -6.27
CA VAL A 50 21.53 -3.73 -5.64
C VAL A 50 20.38 -3.16 -4.82
N SER A 51 20.59 -2.96 -3.53
CA SER A 51 19.57 -2.42 -2.61
C SER A 51 19.96 -1.05 -2.08
N THR A 52 19.01 -0.13 -2.10
CA THR A 52 19.15 1.24 -1.62
C THR A 52 18.15 1.48 -0.48
N PRO A 53 18.60 1.51 0.79
CA PRO A 53 17.74 1.78 1.93
C PRO A 53 17.36 3.26 2.02
N ASN A 54 16.43 3.60 2.90
CA ASN A 54 15.94 4.96 3.15
C ASN A 54 15.39 5.64 1.88
N SER A 55 14.85 4.85 0.96
CA SER A 55 14.20 5.32 -0.25
C SER A 55 12.78 5.77 0.07
N LEU A 56 12.36 6.88 -0.52
CA LEU A 56 11.03 7.45 -0.34
C LEU A 56 10.20 7.21 -1.60
N ILE A 57 8.99 6.68 -1.42
CA ILE A 57 7.96 6.71 -2.45
C ILE A 57 6.70 7.39 -1.92
N GLU A 58 5.96 8.05 -2.81
CA GLU A 58 4.68 8.66 -2.52
C GLU A 58 3.59 8.00 -3.37
N ILE A 59 2.44 7.75 -2.76
CA ILE A 59 1.20 7.36 -3.43
C ILE A 59 0.34 8.62 -3.50
N VAL A 60 0.09 9.10 -4.72
CA VAL A 60 -0.66 10.32 -4.98
C VAL A 60 -2.00 9.94 -5.62
N PRO A 61 -3.11 9.97 -4.87
CA PRO A 61 -4.43 9.65 -5.41
C PRO A 61 -4.84 10.56 -6.57
N SER A 62 -5.57 10.02 -7.55
CA SER A 62 -6.21 10.84 -8.57
C SER A 62 -7.46 11.54 -8.02
N GLU A 63 -7.81 12.70 -8.58
CA GLU A 63 -9.00 13.47 -8.15
C GLU A 63 -10.32 12.69 -8.27
N ASP A 64 -10.39 11.71 -9.18
CA ASP A 64 -11.57 10.86 -9.35
C ASP A 64 -11.62 9.66 -8.38
N GLY A 65 -10.59 9.48 -7.56
CA GLY A 65 -10.46 8.42 -6.57
C GLY A 65 -10.33 7.01 -7.16
N LYS A 66 -10.10 6.84 -8.47
CA LYS A 66 -10.08 5.51 -9.13
C LYS A 66 -8.68 4.97 -9.39
N SER A 67 -7.68 5.84 -9.29
CA SER A 67 -6.29 5.50 -9.54
C SER A 67 -5.37 6.29 -8.60
N PHE A 68 -4.08 6.00 -8.66
CA PHE A 68 -3.06 6.86 -8.07
C PHE A 68 -1.83 6.88 -8.96
N SER A 69 -0.94 7.83 -8.70
CA SER A 69 0.43 7.81 -9.21
C SER A 69 1.38 7.30 -8.14
N ILE A 70 2.37 6.49 -8.55
CA ILE A 70 3.47 6.08 -7.68
C ILE A 70 4.67 6.96 -8.02
N VAL A 71 5.14 7.74 -7.04
CA VAL A 71 6.28 8.66 -7.23
C VAL A 71 7.47 8.15 -6.44
N PHE A 72 8.52 7.71 -7.12
CA PHE A 72 9.82 7.44 -6.51
C PHE A 72 10.57 8.77 -6.36
N LYS A 73 10.92 9.15 -5.12
CA LYS A 73 11.55 10.45 -4.81
C LYS A 73 13.06 10.29 -4.64
N MET A 74 13.83 11.07 -5.40
CA MET A 74 15.29 11.14 -5.35
C MET A 74 15.97 9.76 -5.36
N ILE A 75 15.43 8.82 -6.12
CA ILE A 75 15.87 7.44 -6.10
C ILE A 75 17.16 7.26 -6.91
N LYS A 76 18.08 6.44 -6.39
CA LYS A 76 19.26 5.95 -7.13
C LYS A 76 19.11 4.45 -7.34
N PHE A 77 18.86 4.02 -8.57
CA PHE A 77 18.73 2.59 -8.89
C PHE A 77 20.09 1.88 -8.90
N VAL A 78 21.17 2.60 -9.23
CA VAL A 78 22.56 2.10 -9.18
C VAL A 78 23.52 3.18 -8.64
N PRO A 79 24.67 2.81 -8.06
CA PRO A 79 25.57 3.77 -7.39
C PRO A 79 26.07 4.93 -8.27
N ASN A 80 26.23 4.70 -9.57
CA ASN A 80 26.76 5.69 -10.52
C ASN A 80 25.65 6.52 -11.22
N MET A 81 24.38 6.34 -10.83
CA MET A 81 23.27 7.11 -11.40
C MET A 81 23.01 8.36 -10.56
N PRO A 82 22.67 9.51 -11.18
CA PRO A 82 22.10 10.63 -10.44
C PRO A 82 20.80 10.20 -9.73
N ALA A 83 20.49 10.86 -8.62
CA ALA A 83 19.18 10.70 -7.98
C ALA A 83 18.11 11.30 -8.90
N LEU A 84 17.01 10.57 -9.11
CA LEU A 84 15.92 10.98 -10.01
C LEU A 84 14.57 10.88 -9.32
N ASP A 85 13.66 11.77 -9.71
CA ASP A 85 12.23 11.60 -9.44
C ASP A 85 11.60 10.85 -10.62
N ILE A 86 10.93 9.73 -10.34
CA ILE A 86 10.23 8.94 -11.36
C ILE A 86 8.77 8.79 -10.94
N THR A 87 7.86 9.10 -11.85
CA THR A 87 6.41 8.91 -11.65
C THR A 87 5.88 7.81 -12.55
N ILE A 88 5.14 6.88 -11.96
CA ILE A 88 4.31 5.90 -12.66
C ILE A 88 2.87 6.41 -12.58
N PRO A 89 2.32 7.00 -13.65
CA PRO A 89 0.99 7.58 -13.61
C PRO A 89 -0.11 6.52 -13.73
N THR A 90 -1.31 6.87 -13.25
CA THR A 90 -2.58 6.18 -13.55
C THR A 90 -2.57 4.68 -13.26
N VAL A 91 -2.20 4.32 -12.02
CA VAL A 91 -2.29 2.96 -11.51
C VAL A 91 -3.67 2.73 -10.90
N ASN A 92 -4.50 1.95 -11.58
CA ASN A 92 -5.79 1.51 -11.05
C ASN A 92 -5.58 0.47 -9.94
N TYR A 93 -6.51 0.42 -9.00
CA TYR A 93 -6.42 -0.48 -7.86
C TYR A 93 -7.78 -1.02 -7.44
N THR A 94 -7.77 -2.07 -6.61
CA THR A 94 -8.94 -2.62 -5.93
C THR A 94 -8.72 -2.56 -4.42
N ILE A 95 -9.82 -2.52 -3.65
CA ILE A 95 -9.78 -2.58 -2.19
C ILE A 95 -10.58 -3.78 -1.72
N GLU A 96 -9.94 -4.67 -0.96
CA GLU A 96 -10.58 -5.82 -0.31
C GLU A 96 -10.02 -5.96 1.11
N GLU A 97 -10.90 -6.08 2.11
CA GLU A 97 -10.52 -6.32 3.52
C GLU A 97 -9.40 -5.39 4.05
N GLY A 98 -9.48 -4.09 3.73
CA GLY A 98 -8.50 -3.11 4.18
C GLY A 98 -7.13 -3.21 3.50
N VAL A 99 -7.03 -3.94 2.38
CA VAL A 99 -5.84 -4.06 1.54
C VAL A 99 -6.13 -3.49 0.16
N ILE A 100 -5.31 -2.54 -0.28
CA ILE A 100 -5.30 -2.10 -1.66
C ILE A 100 -4.39 -3.04 -2.45
N SER A 101 -4.90 -3.58 -3.56
CA SER A 101 -4.12 -4.35 -4.51
C SER A 101 -4.11 -3.66 -5.88
N PHE A 102 -2.97 -3.68 -6.57
CA PHE A 102 -2.86 -3.09 -7.89
C PHE A 102 -1.99 -3.95 -8.80
N VAL A 103 -2.35 -3.97 -10.07
CA VAL A 103 -1.59 -4.59 -11.15
C VAL A 103 -1.68 -3.69 -12.39
N ALA A 104 -0.57 -3.53 -13.11
CA ALA A 104 -0.57 -2.78 -14.37
C ALA A 104 0.55 -3.23 -15.32
N GLU A 105 0.34 -2.93 -16.60
CA GLU A 105 1.26 -3.25 -17.69
C GLU A 105 1.32 -2.07 -18.67
N GLY A 106 2.50 -1.88 -19.28
CA GLY A 106 2.66 -0.96 -20.41
C GLY A 106 2.61 0.52 -20.07
N ILE A 107 2.86 0.92 -18.81
CA ILE A 107 2.81 2.34 -18.41
C ILE A 107 4.11 3.03 -18.82
N ILE A 108 4.03 4.15 -19.53
CA ILE A 108 5.19 5.00 -19.82
C ILE A 108 5.46 5.87 -18.58
N PRO A 109 6.61 5.72 -17.89
CA PRO A 109 6.91 6.54 -16.73
C PRO A 109 7.29 7.96 -17.13
N ILE A 110 7.18 8.89 -16.19
CA ILE A 110 7.59 10.29 -16.34
C ILE A 110 8.85 10.51 -15.51
N CYS A 111 9.89 11.09 -16.10
CA CYS A 111 11.17 11.38 -15.47
C CYS A 111 11.75 12.67 -16.06
N MET A 112 12.43 13.49 -15.24
CA MET A 112 13.07 14.74 -15.68
C MET A 112 12.15 15.71 -16.46
N GLY A 113 10.86 15.73 -16.15
CA GLY A 113 9.88 16.64 -16.76
C GLY A 113 9.24 16.14 -18.07
N GLY A 114 9.46 14.89 -18.47
CA GLY A 114 8.83 14.31 -19.66
C GLY A 114 8.65 12.80 -19.60
N GLU A 115 7.96 12.25 -20.60
CA GLU A 115 7.80 10.82 -20.77
C GLU A 115 9.14 10.12 -21.03
N PHE A 116 9.28 8.90 -20.50
CA PHE A 116 10.51 8.12 -20.60
C PHE A 116 10.25 6.72 -21.20
N PRO A 117 9.91 6.65 -22.49
CA PRO A 117 9.37 5.45 -23.14
C PRO A 117 10.35 4.27 -23.26
N GLN A 118 11.65 4.50 -23.07
CA GLN A 118 12.63 3.41 -23.05
C GLN A 118 12.55 2.55 -21.77
N TYR A 119 11.88 3.03 -20.72
CA TYR A 119 11.68 2.34 -19.45
C TYR A 119 10.21 2.04 -19.19
N ILE A 120 9.45 1.62 -20.22
CA ILE A 120 8.05 1.19 -20.05
C ILE A 120 7.95 0.24 -18.86
N VAL A 121 7.05 0.57 -17.96
CA VAL A 121 6.75 -0.19 -16.76
C VAL A 121 5.94 -1.41 -17.15
N THR A 122 6.47 -2.58 -16.82
CA THR A 122 5.77 -3.86 -16.99
C THR A 122 5.78 -4.63 -15.69
N GLN A 123 4.89 -5.62 -15.57
CA GLN A 123 4.74 -6.49 -14.41
C GLN A 123 4.57 -5.73 -13.10
N LEU A 124 3.98 -4.53 -13.15
CA LEU A 124 3.69 -3.77 -11.94
C LEU A 124 2.65 -4.54 -11.15
N LYS A 125 2.99 -4.85 -9.91
CA LYS A 125 2.07 -5.40 -8.93
C LYS A 125 2.47 -4.94 -7.54
N GLY A 126 1.50 -4.80 -6.67
CA GLY A 126 1.78 -4.50 -5.28
C GLY A 126 0.54 -4.46 -4.42
N THR A 127 0.80 -4.30 -3.13
CA THR A 127 -0.22 -4.19 -2.09
C THR A 127 0.13 -3.05 -1.15
N ILE A 128 -0.88 -2.30 -0.73
CA ILE A 128 -0.79 -1.31 0.34
C ILE A 128 -1.72 -1.75 1.47
N THR A 129 -1.19 -1.73 2.68
CA THR A 129 -1.96 -1.81 3.92
C THR A 129 -1.95 -0.46 4.61
N ALA A 130 -2.68 -0.33 5.72
CA ALA A 130 -2.66 0.91 6.50
C ALA A 130 -1.28 1.33 7.04
N THR A 131 -0.28 0.43 7.04
CA THR A 131 1.05 0.73 7.61
C THR A 131 2.21 0.44 6.68
N SER A 132 1.97 -0.19 5.53
CA SER A 132 3.06 -0.68 4.68
C SER A 132 2.67 -0.76 3.21
N ILE A 133 3.71 -0.80 2.38
CA ILE A 133 3.59 -1.05 0.95
C ILE A 133 4.66 -2.06 0.51
N ASP A 134 4.27 -2.97 -0.37
CA ASP A 134 5.13 -3.92 -1.05
C ASP A 134 4.78 -3.89 -2.53
N LEU A 135 5.75 -3.65 -3.39
CA LEU A 135 5.54 -3.64 -4.83
C LEU A 135 6.75 -4.19 -5.59
N SER A 136 6.47 -4.69 -6.79
CA SER A 136 7.47 -5.12 -7.77
C SER A 136 7.05 -4.69 -9.16
N LEU A 137 8.01 -4.36 -10.01
CA LEU A 137 7.81 -4.02 -11.41
C LEU A 137 9.11 -4.24 -12.21
N LYS A 138 9.04 -4.02 -13.52
CA LYS A 138 10.21 -3.83 -14.37
C LYS A 138 10.18 -2.43 -14.98
N PHE A 139 11.27 -1.68 -14.82
CA PHE A 139 11.54 -0.49 -15.64
C PHE A 139 12.35 -0.94 -16.86
N GLY A 140 11.69 -1.15 -18.00
CA GLY A 140 12.35 -1.80 -19.15
C GLY A 140 12.81 -3.22 -18.76
N GLU A 141 14.13 -3.47 -18.80
CA GLU A 141 14.72 -4.76 -18.40
C GLU A 141 15.02 -4.88 -16.89
N PHE A 142 14.97 -3.78 -16.15
CA PHE A 142 15.40 -3.73 -14.76
C PHE A 142 14.29 -4.15 -13.79
N GLU A 143 14.39 -5.38 -13.29
CA GLU A 143 13.55 -5.86 -12.19
C GLU A 143 13.78 -5.03 -10.93
N THR A 144 12.72 -4.45 -10.43
CA THR A 144 12.72 -3.49 -9.32
C THR A 144 11.65 -3.87 -8.31
N SER A 145 11.97 -3.81 -7.03
CA SER A 145 11.01 -3.96 -5.95
C SER A 145 11.18 -2.88 -4.90
N PHE A 146 10.09 -2.51 -4.23
CA PHE A 146 10.13 -1.66 -3.06
C PHE A 146 9.32 -2.29 -1.93
N LYS A 147 9.89 -2.24 -0.72
CA LYS A 147 9.18 -2.53 0.51
C LYS A 147 9.42 -1.42 1.51
N GLY A 148 8.34 -0.88 2.07
CA GLY A 148 8.43 0.24 3.00
C GLY A 148 7.26 0.31 3.97
N SER A 149 7.43 1.18 4.95
CA SER A 149 6.43 1.49 5.97
C SER A 149 5.93 2.91 5.79
N LEU A 150 4.66 3.14 6.14
CA LEU A 150 4.05 4.46 6.11
C LEU A 150 4.86 5.41 6.99
N GLN A 151 5.24 6.56 6.44
CA GLN A 151 5.92 7.60 7.16
C GLN A 151 4.88 8.35 8.00
N THR A 152 4.86 8.09 9.31
CA THR A 152 4.10 8.92 10.25
C THR A 152 4.87 10.22 10.46
N ASN A 153 4.23 11.36 10.21
CA ASN A 153 4.74 12.64 10.69
C ASN A 153 4.79 12.56 12.22
N ALA A 154 6.01 12.59 12.79
CA ALA A 154 6.24 12.66 14.22
C ALA A 154 5.96 14.07 14.76
#